data_AF-A9GEJ9-F1
#
_entry.id   AF-A9GEJ9-F1
#
_cell.length_a   1.000
_cell.length_b   1.000
_cell.length_c   1.000
_cell.angle_alpha   90.00
_cell.angle_beta   90.00
_cell.angle_gamma   90.00
#
_symmetry.space_group_name_H-M   'P 1'
#
loop_
_entity.id
_entity.type
_entity.pdbx_description
1 polymer ?
#
loop_
_entity_poly.entity_id
_entity_poly.type
_entity_poly.pdbx_seq_one_letter_code
_entity_poly.pdbx_strand_id
1 'polypeptide(L)'
;MIAVRIVDIKGLYLPGFPDSTAPPGTTRAAGYKPGYKSLDDRGRVYINRDLDGQWAKNTQLVEITVEVTSSGGELPERARIRWTARDPDDPSNERPEVHPDWAPTLDENDYDAAGDYVAPVEDDNEGSQDRAPGWEAVEGYALSDATETSASTAIVGGRSTIRRHMTDIAGDNVIVRAELDADGIAEAAGDETGIMTLWRRIDVEYIRMESAPPLPVDQAPEHFELVFTQLDFTEARVIQDLQHMALDAGTLGEMASRFVSEQFEHAGEPGWFCLIAALEPHPVPEIPGEPLFSGSVTILDGGEGERRGEYVEIPGAYPDASYVTFRWEGWRMSFSVASAAVLDDPPRTRLWLAPHDIQNQFTAGDGSLAHAYERRLFFFPRARRRDGAWEPPGYGIPARVEADVRGPGASYTSGMSPTIDIGPARYFAGRTILFTHHRAWWDPEGARPRRGYEQATLHTIVHELTHAFGMPHKCGYFDYRTPRQTTCCMNYRSHWMVDADQQLIPGTDGLVGNDLCGRHVKETRRVRLENNRGLRWR
;
A
#
# COMPACT_ATOMS: atom_id res chain seq x y z
N MET A 1 15.76 34.45 34.73
CA MET A 1 15.81 33.35 33.75
C MET A 1 14.46 33.29 33.09
N ILE A 2 14.43 33.31 31.76
CA ILE A 2 13.20 33.15 31.00
C ILE A 2 13.22 31.78 30.36
N ALA A 3 12.12 31.04 30.47
CA ALA A 3 11.96 29.74 29.84
C ALA A 3 10.68 29.75 28.99
N VAL A 4 10.82 29.30 27.75
CA VAL A 4 9.71 28.94 26.87
C VAL A 4 9.51 27.43 26.98
N ARG A 5 8.27 26.98 27.10
CA ARG A 5 7.91 25.56 27.16
C ARG A 5 6.71 25.29 26.29
N ILE A 6 6.80 24.34 25.37
CA ILE A 6 5.65 23.81 24.65
C ILE A 6 4.82 23.00 25.63
N VAL A 7 3.55 23.37 25.77
CA VAL A 7 2.61 22.75 26.72
C VAL A 7 1.51 21.97 26.02
N ASP A 8 1.30 22.19 24.73
CA ASP A 8 0.31 21.48 23.94
C ASP A 8 0.61 21.55 22.44
N ILE A 9 0.25 20.48 21.74
CA ILE A 9 0.31 20.38 20.28
C ILE A 9 -0.96 19.68 19.82
N LYS A 10 -2.01 20.43 19.48
CA LYS A 10 -3.22 19.84 18.90
C LYS A 10 -2.95 19.40 17.46
N GLY A 11 -3.59 18.32 17.04
CA GLY A 11 -3.32 17.66 15.76
C GLY A 11 -2.16 16.65 15.79
N LEU A 12 -1.43 16.54 16.91
CA LEU A 12 -0.38 15.55 17.12
C LEU A 12 -0.88 14.37 17.98
N TYR A 13 -0.74 13.16 17.46
CA TYR A 13 -1.24 11.93 18.06
C TYR A 13 -0.10 11.03 18.53
N LEU A 14 -0.21 10.49 19.74
CA LEU A 14 0.76 9.57 20.34
C LEU A 14 0.35 8.11 20.04
N PRO A 15 1.19 7.32 19.36
CA PRO A 15 0.96 5.89 19.19
C PRO A 15 0.87 5.15 20.53
N GLY A 16 -0.08 4.22 20.61
CA GLY A 16 -0.42 3.46 21.82
C GLY A 16 -1.24 4.25 22.85
N PHE A 17 -1.51 5.54 22.64
CA PHE A 17 -2.39 6.31 23.51
C PHE A 17 -3.86 6.14 23.09
N PRO A 18 -4.81 5.94 24.03
CA PRO A 18 -6.22 5.79 23.70
C PRO A 18 -6.78 7.01 22.98
N ASP A 19 -7.48 6.77 21.87
CA ASP A 19 -8.24 7.81 21.17
C ASP A 19 -9.68 7.84 21.70
N SER A 20 -10.05 8.92 22.39
CA SER A 20 -11.41 9.09 22.93
C SER A 20 -12.49 9.24 21.87
N THR A 21 -12.10 9.52 20.62
CA THR A 21 -13.01 9.60 19.47
C THR A 21 -13.14 8.26 18.74
N ALA A 22 -12.38 7.24 19.17
CA ALA A 22 -12.46 5.91 18.58
C ALA A 22 -13.87 5.32 18.70
N PRO A 23 -14.47 4.83 17.61
CA PRO A 23 -15.67 4.02 17.73
C PRO A 23 -15.39 2.80 18.64
N PRO A 24 -16.34 2.39 19.49
CA PRO A 24 -16.19 1.20 20.31
C PRO A 24 -15.77 -0.02 19.49
N GLY A 25 -14.81 -0.80 19.99
CA GLY A 25 -14.35 -2.03 19.34
C GLY A 25 -13.38 -1.85 18.17
N THR A 26 -12.93 -0.63 17.88
CA THR A 26 -11.92 -0.37 16.83
C THR A 26 -10.49 -0.59 17.33
N THR A 27 -9.57 -0.95 16.43
CA THR A 27 -8.13 -1.15 16.72
C THR A 27 -7.34 0.16 16.82
N ARG A 28 -8.02 1.26 17.13
CA ARG A 28 -7.53 2.61 16.92
C ARG A 28 -6.28 2.91 17.75
N ALA A 29 -5.14 2.95 17.07
CA ALA A 29 -3.84 2.75 17.72
C ALA A 29 -3.10 4.02 18.16
N ALA A 30 -3.64 5.23 17.94
CA ALA A 30 -3.02 6.47 18.38
C ALA A 30 -4.06 7.54 18.68
N GLY A 31 -3.83 8.28 19.76
CA GLY A 31 -4.76 9.28 20.30
C GLY A 31 -4.05 10.58 20.67
N TYR A 32 -4.81 11.68 20.70
CA TYR A 32 -4.29 12.97 21.13
C TYR A 32 -4.04 12.97 22.64
N LYS A 33 -2.84 13.44 23.02
CA LYS A 33 -2.40 13.54 24.42
C LYS A 33 -1.87 14.95 24.69
N PRO A 34 -2.55 15.77 25.51
CA PRO A 34 -2.07 17.10 25.86
C PRO A 34 -0.63 17.09 26.38
N GLY A 35 0.20 17.98 25.86
CA GLY A 35 1.62 18.13 26.24
C GLY A 35 2.58 17.07 25.68
N TYR A 36 2.13 16.19 24.78
CA TYR A 36 3.03 15.34 24.00
C TYR A 36 3.79 16.18 22.97
N LYS A 37 5.10 15.89 22.81
CA LYS A 37 6.05 16.65 21.97
C LYS A 37 6.98 15.73 21.17
N SER A 38 6.48 14.61 20.67
CA SER A 38 7.19 13.66 19.77
C SER A 38 8.71 13.48 19.96
N LEU A 39 9.21 13.53 21.19
CA LEU A 39 10.65 13.37 21.48
C LEU A 39 11.12 11.91 21.34
N ASP A 40 10.17 11.02 21.04
CA ASP A 40 10.37 9.63 20.72
C ASP A 40 10.32 9.37 19.20
N ASP A 41 10.16 10.41 18.38
CA ASP A 41 10.11 10.38 16.92
C ASP A 41 8.97 9.52 16.36
N ARG A 42 7.85 9.43 17.10
CA ARG A 42 6.70 8.58 16.76
C ARG A 42 5.40 9.33 16.56
N GLY A 43 5.39 10.64 16.78
CA GLY A 43 4.20 11.46 16.75
C GLY A 43 3.61 11.52 15.35
N ARG A 44 2.29 11.28 15.28
CA ARG A 44 1.54 11.21 14.02
C ARG A 44 0.73 12.48 13.83
N VAL A 45 0.84 13.10 12.67
CA VAL A 45 -0.08 14.14 12.19
C VAL A 45 -0.82 13.57 10.99
N TYR A 46 -2.15 13.54 11.04
CA TYR A 46 -2.91 12.85 9.99
C TYR A 46 -3.24 13.75 8.80
N ILE A 47 -2.93 13.27 7.61
CA ILE A 47 -3.27 13.90 6.33
C ILE A 47 -4.80 13.94 6.17
N ASN A 48 -5.31 15.04 5.63
CA ASN A 48 -6.74 15.30 5.47
C ASN A 48 -7.53 15.22 6.79
N ARG A 49 -6.91 15.61 7.91
CA ARG A 49 -7.60 15.76 9.20
C ARG A 49 -7.45 17.18 9.73
N ASP A 50 -8.51 17.72 10.32
CA ASP A 50 -8.44 18.99 11.04
C ASP A 50 -7.89 18.81 12.47
N LEU A 51 -7.85 19.90 13.25
CA LEU A 51 -7.37 19.90 14.64
C LEU A 51 -8.20 19.02 15.59
N ASP A 52 -9.47 18.75 15.23
CA ASP A 52 -10.38 17.88 15.99
C ASP A 52 -10.31 16.42 15.51
N GLY A 53 -9.43 16.12 14.55
CA GLY A 53 -9.24 14.80 13.97
C GLY A 53 -10.33 14.38 13.00
N GLN A 54 -11.22 15.30 12.61
CA GLN A 54 -12.27 15.02 11.62
C GLN A 54 -11.68 15.06 10.22
N TRP A 55 -12.26 14.26 9.32
CA TRP A 55 -11.80 14.28 7.94
C TRP A 55 -12.17 15.61 7.28
N ALA A 56 -11.17 16.28 6.72
CA ALA A 56 -11.33 17.42 5.88
C ALA A 56 -10.18 17.45 4.87
N LYS A 57 -10.53 17.44 3.58
CA LYS A 57 -9.54 17.47 2.50
C LYS A 57 -8.59 18.65 2.70
N ASN A 58 -7.29 18.41 2.62
CA ASN A 58 -6.28 19.46 2.54
C ASN A 58 -6.26 20.39 3.78
N THR A 59 -6.47 19.82 4.97
CA THR A 59 -6.51 20.58 6.25
C THR A 59 -5.53 20.08 7.30
N GLN A 60 -4.58 19.21 6.95
CA GLN A 60 -3.58 18.72 7.89
C GLN A 60 -2.77 19.87 8.47
N LEU A 61 -2.97 20.13 9.76
CA LEU A 61 -2.31 21.22 10.47
C LEU A 61 -2.19 20.91 11.97
N VAL A 62 -1.20 21.53 12.62
CA VAL A 62 -1.00 21.45 14.07
C VAL A 62 -1.17 22.84 14.71
N GLU A 63 -1.64 22.88 15.96
CA GLU A 63 -1.73 24.10 16.78
C GLU A 63 -0.81 23.93 18.00
N ILE A 64 0.26 24.73 18.07
CA ILE A 64 1.30 24.63 19.08
C ILE A 64 1.12 25.76 20.08
N THR A 65 1.01 25.40 21.36
CA THR A 65 0.89 26.35 22.47
C THR A 65 2.13 26.30 23.35
N VAL A 66 2.67 27.47 23.67
CA VAL A 66 3.78 27.63 24.63
C VAL A 66 3.38 28.46 25.84
N GLU A 67 4.01 28.14 26.97
CA GLU A 67 4.04 28.97 28.17
C GLU A 67 5.41 29.64 28.29
N VAL A 68 5.38 30.92 28.67
CA VAL A 68 6.57 31.74 28.89
C VAL A 68 6.62 32.10 30.36
N THR A 69 7.69 31.67 31.03
CA THR A 69 7.91 31.95 32.45
C THR A 69 9.12 32.84 32.63
N SER A 70 8.98 33.93 33.38
CA SER A 70 10.08 34.85 33.71
C SER A 70 10.29 34.90 35.22
N SER A 71 11.47 34.49 35.69
CA SER A 71 11.84 34.60 37.11
C SER A 71 12.38 35.98 37.51
N GLY A 72 12.56 36.89 36.54
CA GLY A 72 13.24 38.18 36.73
C GLY A 72 12.36 39.44 36.64
N GLY A 73 11.05 39.31 36.43
CA GLY A 73 10.13 40.44 36.24
C GLY A 73 9.28 40.33 34.96
N GLU A 74 8.57 41.40 34.61
CA GLU A 74 7.73 41.46 33.40
C GLU A 74 8.58 41.30 32.12
N LEU A 75 7.99 40.67 31.10
CA LEU A 75 8.60 40.56 29.78
C LEU A 75 8.66 41.94 29.12
N PRO A 76 9.68 42.22 28.28
CA PRO A 76 9.69 43.44 27.46
C PRO A 76 8.40 43.59 26.65
N GLU A 77 7.90 44.81 26.48
CA GLU A 77 6.61 45.09 25.80
C GLU A 77 6.55 44.56 24.36
N ARG A 78 7.71 44.43 23.70
CA ARG A 78 7.86 43.91 22.33
C ARG A 78 8.24 42.44 22.26
N ALA A 79 8.31 41.74 23.39
CA ALA A 79 8.68 40.34 23.43
C ALA A 79 7.68 39.48 22.64
N ARG A 80 8.20 38.60 21.80
CA ARG A 80 7.43 37.70 20.94
C ARG A 80 7.96 36.28 21.06
N ILE A 81 7.17 35.32 20.61
CA ILE A 81 7.69 33.98 20.34
C ILE A 81 8.03 33.91 18.87
N ARG A 82 9.30 33.61 18.59
CA ARG A 82 9.78 33.22 17.27
C ARG A 82 9.62 31.71 17.13
N TRP A 83 8.94 31.32 16.08
CA TRP A 83 8.74 29.94 15.66
C TRP A 83 9.64 29.67 14.47
N THR A 84 10.31 28.52 14.49
CA THR A 84 11.07 28.02 13.35
C THR A 84 10.67 26.58 13.08
N ALA A 85 10.38 26.26 11.81
CA ALA A 85 10.17 24.91 11.34
C ALA A 85 11.39 24.46 10.55
N ARG A 86 11.82 23.22 10.77
CA ARG A 86 12.82 22.54 9.95
C ARG A 86 12.36 21.13 9.65
N ASP A 87 12.81 20.62 8.53
CA ASP A 87 12.52 19.29 8.04
C ASP A 87 13.76 18.41 8.24
N PRO A 88 13.79 17.57 9.29
CA PRO A 88 14.87 16.61 9.45
C PRO A 88 14.69 15.45 8.47
N ASP A 89 15.80 14.80 8.15
CA ASP A 89 15.81 13.53 7.42
C ASP A 89 14.88 12.47 8.07
N ASP A 90 14.30 11.56 7.26
CA ASP A 90 13.38 10.52 7.70
C ASP A 90 14.13 9.32 8.31
N PRO A 91 14.14 9.16 9.66
CA PRO A 91 14.86 8.08 10.31
C PRO A 91 14.28 6.69 10.00
N SER A 92 13.12 6.61 9.35
CA SER A 92 12.53 5.34 8.92
C SER A 92 13.29 4.68 7.77
N ASN A 93 14.00 5.47 6.95
CA ASN A 93 14.75 4.99 5.79
C ASN A 93 16.07 4.32 6.20
N GLU A 94 16.64 4.73 7.33
CA GLU A 94 17.91 4.21 7.87
C GLU A 94 17.75 3.04 8.85
N ARG A 95 16.53 2.52 9.03
CA ARG A 95 16.30 1.45 10.01
C ARG A 95 17.11 0.19 9.66
N PRO A 96 17.64 -0.54 10.65
CA PRO A 96 18.45 -1.73 10.41
C PRO A 96 17.76 -2.82 9.59
N GLU A 97 16.43 -2.87 9.61
CA GLU A 97 15.64 -3.80 8.80
C GLU A 97 15.53 -3.41 7.32
N VAL A 98 15.79 -2.16 6.92
CA VAL A 98 15.71 -1.73 5.52
C VAL A 98 16.91 -2.28 4.75
N HIS A 99 16.65 -2.98 3.65
CA HIS A 99 17.70 -3.54 2.82
C HIS A 99 18.44 -2.45 2.03
N PRO A 100 19.79 -2.48 1.98
CA PRO A 100 20.58 -1.47 1.27
C PRO A 100 20.16 -1.20 -0.17
N ASP A 101 19.88 -2.21 -1.00
CA ASP A 101 19.44 -1.93 -2.39
C ASP A 101 18.01 -1.35 -2.51
N TRP A 102 17.27 -1.18 -1.41
CA TRP A 102 16.04 -0.39 -1.39
C TRP A 102 16.22 1.01 -0.84
N ALA A 103 17.25 1.26 -0.04
CA ALA A 103 17.44 2.55 0.61
C ALA A 103 17.55 3.71 -0.40
N PRO A 104 18.30 3.63 -1.52
CA PRO A 104 18.31 4.67 -2.55
C PRO A 104 16.96 4.89 -3.26
N THR A 105 16.07 3.89 -3.21
CA THR A 105 14.71 4.06 -3.73
C THR A 105 13.86 4.80 -2.72
N LEU A 106 13.94 4.47 -1.44
CA LEU A 106 13.14 5.10 -0.38
C LEU A 106 13.54 6.55 -0.17
N ASP A 107 14.84 6.80 -0.16
CA ASP A 107 15.43 8.12 -0.04
C ASP A 107 16.52 8.30 -1.10
N GLU A 108 16.28 9.17 -2.07
CA GLU A 108 17.26 9.39 -3.13
C GLU A 108 18.23 10.52 -2.79
N ASN A 109 17.93 11.35 -1.79
CA ASN A 109 18.73 12.53 -1.45
C ASN A 109 19.98 12.15 -0.63
N ASP A 110 19.89 11.07 0.13
CA ASP A 110 21.01 10.50 0.90
C ASP A 110 22.14 9.90 0.06
N TYR A 111 21.93 9.75 -1.26
CA TYR A 111 22.82 9.02 -2.15
C TYR A 111 23.33 9.90 -3.29
N ASP A 112 24.56 9.66 -3.73
CA ASP A 112 25.10 10.35 -4.90
C ASP A 112 24.61 9.74 -6.22
N ALA A 113 25.04 10.34 -7.34
CA ALA A 113 24.68 9.85 -8.68
C ALA A 113 25.23 8.46 -9.01
N ALA A 114 26.19 7.93 -8.25
CA ALA A 114 26.70 6.56 -8.36
C ALA A 114 25.89 5.57 -7.49
N GLY A 115 25.00 6.08 -6.63
CA GLY A 115 24.21 5.29 -5.70
C GLY A 115 24.95 4.98 -4.39
N ASP A 116 26.05 5.67 -4.11
CA ASP A 116 26.79 5.54 -2.86
C ASP A 116 26.14 6.44 -1.79
N TYR A 117 25.97 5.91 -0.57
CA TYR A 117 25.45 6.67 0.56
C TYR A 117 26.43 7.79 0.94
N VAL A 118 25.93 9.02 1.07
CA VAL A 118 26.73 10.21 1.39
C VAL A 118 26.52 10.61 2.84
N ALA A 119 25.29 10.98 3.20
CA ALA A 119 24.87 11.40 4.53
C ALA A 119 23.34 11.66 4.51
N PRO A 120 22.68 11.68 5.67
CA PRO A 120 21.31 12.18 5.82
C PRO A 120 21.17 13.59 5.26
N VAL A 121 20.13 13.85 4.46
CA VAL A 121 19.85 15.18 3.91
C VAL A 121 18.58 15.77 4.53
N GLU A 122 18.72 16.91 5.21
CA GLU A 122 17.57 17.71 5.68
C GLU A 122 16.87 18.44 4.51
N ASP A 123 15.64 18.92 4.75
CA ASP A 123 14.81 19.66 3.78
C ASP A 123 14.45 18.85 2.52
N ASP A 124 14.08 17.59 2.70
CA ASP A 124 13.83 16.60 1.64
C ASP A 124 12.37 16.16 1.50
N ASN A 125 11.45 16.71 2.32
CA ASN A 125 10.01 16.49 2.20
C ASN A 125 9.52 16.66 0.75
N GLU A 126 8.72 15.69 0.29
CA GLU A 126 8.25 15.66 -1.10
C GLU A 126 6.87 16.31 -1.28
N GLY A 127 6.12 16.45 -0.18
CA GLY A 127 4.74 16.91 -0.20
C GLY A 127 4.60 18.42 -0.40
N SER A 128 3.36 18.81 -0.69
CA SER A 128 2.98 20.22 -0.86
C SER A 128 2.16 20.71 0.32
N GLN A 129 2.34 21.98 0.70
CA GLN A 129 1.48 22.65 1.67
C GLN A 129 0.32 23.34 0.97
N ASP A 130 -0.87 23.29 1.56
CA ASP A 130 -2.05 23.98 1.03
C ASP A 130 -2.00 25.51 1.20
N ARG A 131 -1.03 26.03 1.97
CA ARG A 131 -0.79 27.46 2.16
C ARG A 131 0.70 27.78 2.19
N ALA A 132 1.05 28.93 1.61
CA ALA A 132 2.40 29.48 1.59
C ALA A 132 2.36 30.98 1.97
N PRO A 133 3.08 31.43 3.02
CA PRO A 133 3.79 30.59 4.00
C PRO A 133 2.78 29.79 4.84
N GLY A 134 3.13 28.56 5.23
CA GLY A 134 2.19 27.68 5.92
C GLY A 134 1.97 27.97 7.42
N TRP A 135 2.17 29.21 7.86
CA TRP A 135 1.86 29.68 9.22
C TRP A 135 0.50 30.38 9.26
N GLU A 136 -0.29 30.07 10.29
CA GLU A 136 -1.60 30.68 10.51
C GLU A 136 -1.70 31.29 11.92
N ALA A 137 -2.27 32.49 11.99
CA ALA A 137 -2.52 33.19 13.24
C ALA A 137 -3.66 32.52 14.03
N VAL A 138 -3.51 32.42 15.34
CA VAL A 138 -4.60 32.05 16.26
C VAL A 138 -5.19 33.31 16.87
N GLU A 139 -6.51 33.35 17.05
CA GLU A 139 -7.19 34.51 17.65
C GLU A 139 -6.52 34.90 18.98
N GLY A 140 -6.22 36.20 19.13
CA GLY A 140 -5.50 36.73 20.29
C GLY A 140 -3.96 36.68 20.20
N TYR A 141 -3.38 35.92 19.27
CA TYR A 141 -1.94 35.77 19.10
C TYR A 141 -1.50 36.30 17.72
N ALA A 142 -1.35 37.62 17.60
CA ALA A 142 -1.05 38.27 16.33
C ALA A 142 0.26 37.76 15.70
N LEU A 143 0.16 37.22 14.48
CA LEU A 143 1.26 36.73 13.65
C LEU A 143 2.00 37.89 12.94
N SER A 144 3.32 37.81 12.87
CA SER A 144 4.19 38.69 12.08
C SER A 144 5.34 37.89 11.47
N ASP A 145 6.06 38.51 10.53
CA ASP A 145 7.35 38.02 10.01
C ASP A 145 7.29 36.58 9.45
N ALA A 146 6.14 36.17 8.93
CA ALA A 146 5.93 34.83 8.40
C ALA A 146 6.69 34.63 7.09
N THR A 147 7.56 33.62 7.08
CA THR A 147 8.28 33.04 5.94
C THR A 147 7.94 31.55 5.87
N GLU A 148 8.50 30.80 4.92
CA GLU A 148 8.27 29.35 4.86
C GLU A 148 8.75 28.61 6.11
N THR A 149 9.89 29.03 6.66
CA THR A 149 10.56 28.33 7.76
C THR A 149 10.43 29.04 9.10
N SER A 150 9.87 30.26 9.17
CA SER A 150 9.75 30.98 10.44
C SER A 150 8.54 31.90 10.51
N ALA A 151 8.10 32.21 11.73
CA ALA A 151 7.12 33.25 12.00
C ALA A 151 7.24 33.76 13.44
N SER A 152 6.58 34.86 13.75
CA SER A 152 6.58 35.42 15.11
C SER A 152 5.16 35.68 15.60
N THR A 153 4.88 35.42 16.89
CA THR A 153 3.57 35.68 17.51
C THR A 153 3.68 36.50 18.79
N ALA A 154 2.63 37.26 19.08
CA ALA A 154 2.51 37.99 20.35
C ALA A 154 2.43 37.05 21.56
N ILE A 155 2.90 37.53 22.72
CA ILE A 155 2.74 36.85 24.01
C ILE A 155 1.58 37.51 24.76
N VAL A 156 0.56 36.74 25.12
CA VAL A 156 -0.61 37.22 25.85
C VAL A 156 -0.80 36.39 27.11
N GLY A 157 -0.79 37.04 28.27
CA GLY A 157 -0.96 36.37 29.56
C GLY A 157 0.10 35.29 29.84
N GLY A 158 1.33 35.49 29.35
CA GLY A 158 2.42 34.52 29.48
C GLY A 158 2.28 33.29 28.56
N ARG A 159 1.44 33.35 27.52
CA ARG A 159 1.28 32.28 26.53
C ARG A 159 1.43 32.81 25.11
N SER A 160 1.76 31.91 24.19
CA SER A 160 1.67 32.18 22.76
C SER A 160 1.24 30.92 22.02
N THR A 161 0.52 31.09 20.92
CA THR A 161 -0.03 29.98 20.12
C THR A 161 0.12 30.29 18.63
N ILE A 162 0.45 29.27 17.85
CA ILE A 162 0.53 29.34 16.39
C ILE A 162 -0.07 28.09 15.75
N ARG A 163 -0.53 28.21 14.49
CA ARG A 163 -0.86 27.06 13.64
C ARG A 163 0.15 26.88 12.52
N ARG A 164 0.51 25.63 12.23
CA ARG A 164 1.35 25.24 11.09
C ARG A 164 0.58 24.27 10.20
N HIS A 165 0.39 24.66 8.95
CA HIS A 165 -0.10 23.79 7.88
C HIS A 165 1.02 22.81 7.51
N MET A 166 0.66 21.55 7.34
CA MET A 166 1.61 20.46 7.07
C MET A 166 1.55 20.06 5.60
N THR A 167 2.54 19.31 5.14
CA THR A 167 2.55 18.74 3.79
C THR A 167 1.52 17.62 3.63
N ASP A 168 1.27 17.19 2.39
CA ASP A 168 0.21 16.25 2.03
C ASP A 168 0.69 14.85 1.62
N ILE A 169 1.97 14.54 1.86
CA ILE A 169 2.57 13.22 1.62
C ILE A 169 2.85 12.54 2.97
N ALA A 170 2.64 11.22 3.04
CA ALA A 170 2.90 10.48 4.27
C ALA A 170 4.38 10.09 4.35
N GLY A 171 4.96 10.21 5.53
CA GLY A 171 6.40 10.10 5.74
C GLY A 171 7.12 11.43 5.78
N ASP A 172 6.56 12.47 5.15
CA ASP A 172 7.02 13.83 5.37
C ASP A 172 7.02 14.14 6.87
N ASN A 173 7.96 14.95 7.33
CA ASN A 173 8.13 15.18 8.75
C ASN A 173 8.61 16.61 9.06
N VAL A 174 8.49 17.04 10.32
CA VAL A 174 8.89 18.39 10.73
C VAL A 174 9.20 18.48 12.23
N ILE A 175 10.16 19.33 12.57
CA ILE A 175 10.40 19.81 13.93
C ILE A 175 10.05 21.31 13.98
N VAL A 176 9.20 21.70 14.94
CA VAL A 176 8.94 23.10 15.24
C VAL A 176 9.61 23.48 16.56
N ARG A 177 10.35 24.59 16.55
CA ARG A 177 11.01 25.16 17.71
C ARG A 177 10.44 26.53 18.03
N ALA A 178 10.24 26.78 19.32
CA ALA A 178 9.72 28.02 19.86
C ALA A 178 10.76 28.70 20.75
N GLU A 179 11.05 29.97 20.49
CA GLU A 179 12.05 30.73 21.22
C GLU A 179 11.54 32.13 21.54
N LEU A 180 11.97 32.69 22.67
CA LEU A 180 11.68 34.08 22.97
C LEU A 180 12.55 34.99 22.09
N ASP A 181 11.91 35.88 21.35
CA ASP A 181 12.54 36.98 20.67
C ASP A 181 12.27 38.28 21.44
N ALA A 182 13.31 38.86 22.03
CA ALA A 182 13.23 40.07 22.83
C ALA A 182 14.56 40.83 22.84
N ASP A 183 14.49 42.15 22.60
CA ASP A 183 15.65 43.05 22.62
C ASP A 183 16.46 42.93 23.92
N GLY A 184 17.77 42.72 23.79
CA GLY A 184 18.70 42.68 24.93
C GLY A 184 18.76 41.36 25.70
N ILE A 185 18.08 40.30 25.23
CA ILE A 185 18.15 38.96 25.80
C ILE A 185 19.01 38.08 24.90
N ALA A 186 20.25 37.82 25.30
CA ALA A 186 21.25 37.19 24.44
C ALA A 186 20.98 35.70 24.17
N GLU A 187 20.24 35.01 25.04
CA GLU A 187 19.87 33.59 24.90
C GLU A 187 18.63 33.33 25.76
N ALA A 188 17.49 33.03 25.12
CA ALA A 188 16.35 32.46 25.83
C ALA A 188 16.32 30.95 25.56
N ALA A 189 16.08 30.16 26.61
CA ALA A 189 15.85 28.73 26.45
C ALA A 189 14.56 28.51 25.65
N GLY A 190 14.71 27.97 24.44
CA GLY A 190 13.61 27.50 23.60
C GLY A 190 13.17 26.08 23.93
N ASP A 191 12.09 25.66 23.29
CA ASP A 191 11.58 24.29 23.36
C ASP A 191 11.16 23.81 21.96
N GLU A 192 11.12 22.51 21.72
CA GLU A 192 10.81 21.92 20.41
C GLU A 192 9.89 20.71 20.48
N THR A 193 9.24 20.41 19.35
CA THR A 193 8.17 19.41 19.21
C THR A 193 8.64 17.97 19.02
N GLY A 194 9.95 17.70 18.96
CA GLY A 194 10.47 16.46 18.36
C GLY A 194 10.01 16.27 16.91
N ILE A 195 10.29 15.10 16.31
CA ILE A 195 9.93 14.81 14.91
C ILE A 195 8.45 14.47 14.83
N MET A 196 7.66 15.30 14.16
CA MET A 196 6.25 15.02 13.86
C MET A 196 6.14 14.52 12.42
N THR A 197 5.65 13.31 12.21
CA THR A 197 5.55 12.69 10.87
C THR A 197 4.12 12.73 10.37
N LEU A 198 3.95 12.88 9.06
CA LEU A 198 2.66 12.84 8.37
C LEU A 198 2.23 11.38 8.15
N TRP A 199 1.00 11.07 8.54
CA TRP A 199 0.40 9.74 8.45
C TRP A 199 -0.94 9.77 7.73
N ARG A 200 -1.30 8.67 7.07
CA ARG A 200 -2.70 8.40 6.70
C ARG A 200 -3.39 7.64 7.82
N ARG A 201 -4.68 7.91 7.99
CA ARG A 201 -5.57 7.12 8.85
C ARG A 201 -6.73 6.62 8.01
N ILE A 202 -6.82 5.30 7.91
CA ILE A 202 -7.87 4.61 7.18
C ILE A 202 -8.64 3.73 8.16
N ASP A 203 -9.92 4.03 8.33
CA ASP A 203 -10.85 3.16 9.04
C ASP A 203 -11.29 2.05 8.06
N VAL A 204 -11.26 0.78 8.48
CA VAL A 204 -11.57 -0.37 7.63
C VAL A 204 -12.79 -1.09 8.18
N GLU A 205 -13.90 -1.02 7.45
CA GLU A 205 -15.09 -1.79 7.80
C GLU A 205 -14.83 -3.29 7.56
N TYR A 206 -14.80 -4.06 8.65
CA TYR A 206 -14.61 -5.50 8.58
C TYR A 206 -15.96 -6.23 8.57
N ILE A 207 -16.25 -6.89 7.44
CA ILE A 207 -17.49 -7.63 7.21
C ILE A 207 -17.15 -9.12 7.09
N ARG A 208 -17.95 -9.99 7.70
CA ARG A 208 -17.71 -11.44 7.69
C ARG A 208 -19.00 -12.22 7.45
N MET A 209 -19.00 -13.13 6.49
CA MET A 209 -20.07 -14.12 6.35
C MET A 209 -20.08 -15.07 7.57
N GLU A 210 -21.25 -15.49 8.03
CA GLU A 210 -21.41 -16.31 9.24
C GLU A 210 -20.45 -17.52 9.30
N SER A 211 -20.37 -18.28 8.19
CA SER A 211 -19.53 -19.47 8.05
C SER A 211 -18.09 -19.19 7.62
N ALA A 212 -17.73 -17.92 7.36
CA ALA A 212 -16.36 -17.55 7.04
C ALA A 212 -15.53 -17.51 8.33
N PRO A 213 -14.41 -18.24 8.44
CA PRO A 213 -13.50 -18.10 9.57
C PRO A 213 -13.01 -16.64 9.72
N PRO A 214 -12.75 -16.18 10.96
CA PRO A 214 -12.26 -14.83 11.20
C PRO A 214 -10.90 -14.61 10.52
N LEU A 215 -10.64 -13.38 10.08
CA LEU A 215 -9.37 -12.97 9.48
C LEU A 215 -8.43 -12.39 10.56
N PRO A 216 -7.11 -12.51 10.41
CA PRO A 216 -6.11 -11.93 11.32
C PRO A 216 -5.93 -10.41 11.07
N VAL A 217 -7.01 -9.65 11.21
CA VAL A 217 -7.03 -8.20 10.91
C VAL A 217 -6.20 -7.37 11.89
N ASP A 218 -5.92 -7.91 13.08
CA ASP A 218 -5.06 -7.32 14.10
C ASP A 218 -3.58 -7.30 13.70
N GLN A 219 -3.17 -8.21 12.81
CA GLN A 219 -1.79 -8.30 12.31
C GLN A 219 -1.57 -7.46 11.06
N ALA A 220 -2.62 -7.12 10.29
CA ALA A 220 -2.46 -6.37 9.04
C ALA A 220 -1.80 -4.98 9.20
N PRO A 221 -2.12 -4.15 10.22
CA PRO A 221 -1.57 -2.80 10.34
C PRO A 221 -0.04 -2.73 10.39
N GLU A 222 0.65 -3.72 10.95
CA GLU A 222 2.11 -3.70 11.10
C GLU A 222 2.84 -3.61 9.76
N HIS A 223 2.24 -4.16 8.69
CA HIS A 223 2.79 -4.15 7.34
C HIS A 223 2.59 -2.82 6.61
N PHE A 224 1.80 -1.89 7.17
CA PHE A 224 1.53 -0.56 6.62
C PHE A 224 2.21 0.57 7.40
N GLU A 225 2.91 0.27 8.50
CA GLU A 225 3.62 1.26 9.31
C GLU A 225 4.75 1.94 8.52
N LEU A 226 5.48 1.22 7.67
CA LEU A 226 6.56 1.80 6.86
C LEU A 226 6.05 2.72 5.74
N VAL A 227 4.78 2.59 5.36
CA VAL A 227 4.11 3.52 4.43
C VAL A 227 3.30 4.59 5.15
N PHE A 228 3.57 4.77 6.44
CA PHE A 228 2.97 5.78 7.32
C PHE A 228 1.45 5.77 7.25
N THR A 229 0.88 4.58 7.27
CA THR A 229 -0.57 4.38 7.20
C THR A 229 -1.04 3.59 8.40
N GLN A 230 -1.91 4.20 9.20
CA GLN A 230 -2.64 3.52 10.26
C GLN A 230 -3.93 2.94 9.69
N LEU A 231 -4.07 1.62 9.79
CA LEU A 231 -5.30 0.89 9.49
C LEU A 231 -6.05 0.58 10.79
N ASP A 232 -7.26 1.11 10.91
CA ASP A 232 -8.11 0.94 12.08
C ASP A 232 -9.32 0.05 11.70
N PHE A 233 -9.30 -1.24 12.07
CA PHE A 233 -10.38 -2.16 11.74
C PHE A 233 -11.53 -2.06 12.74
N THR A 234 -12.77 -2.13 12.25
CA THR A 234 -13.97 -2.29 13.10
C THR A 234 -14.06 -3.70 13.66
N GLU A 235 -14.93 -3.90 14.66
CA GLU A 235 -15.42 -5.24 14.95
C GLU A 235 -16.09 -5.84 13.71
N ALA A 236 -16.05 -7.16 13.61
CA ALA A 236 -16.64 -7.88 12.48
C ALA A 236 -18.16 -7.72 12.48
N ARG A 237 -18.70 -7.07 11.45
CA ARG A 237 -20.14 -7.08 11.16
C ARG A 237 -20.49 -8.38 10.45
N VAL A 238 -21.25 -9.25 11.11
CA VAL A 238 -21.61 -10.56 10.58
C VAL A 238 -22.82 -10.45 9.67
N ILE A 239 -22.70 -10.99 8.45
CA ILE A 239 -23.77 -11.02 7.44
C ILE A 239 -24.11 -12.46 7.05
N GLN A 240 -25.26 -12.64 6.38
CA GLN A 240 -25.69 -13.94 5.90
C GLN A 240 -24.70 -14.52 4.88
N ASP A 241 -24.51 -15.84 4.94
CA ASP A 241 -23.70 -16.57 3.98
C ASP A 241 -24.22 -16.44 2.54
N LEU A 242 -23.29 -16.16 1.63
CA LEU A 242 -23.44 -16.39 0.21
C LEU A 242 -22.37 -17.41 -0.19
N GLN A 243 -22.81 -18.64 -0.46
CA GLN A 243 -21.89 -19.76 -0.74
C GLN A 243 -20.93 -19.45 -1.89
N HIS A 244 -21.45 -18.85 -2.96
CA HIS A 244 -20.68 -18.48 -4.15
C HIS A 244 -20.98 -17.03 -4.52
N MET A 245 -19.95 -16.19 -4.61
CA MET A 245 -20.10 -14.77 -4.99
C MET A 245 -20.67 -14.60 -6.41
N ALA A 246 -20.31 -15.50 -7.32
CA ALA A 246 -20.73 -15.48 -8.72
C ALA A 246 -21.03 -16.88 -9.25
N LEU A 247 -21.65 -16.94 -10.44
CA LEU A 247 -21.99 -18.20 -11.12
C LEU A 247 -20.75 -18.87 -11.71
N ASP A 248 -19.79 -18.07 -12.17
CA ASP A 248 -18.55 -18.51 -12.79
C ASP A 248 -17.46 -17.43 -12.67
N ALA A 249 -16.25 -17.75 -13.12
CA ALA A 249 -15.12 -16.82 -13.10
C ALA A 249 -15.34 -15.57 -14.00
N GLY A 250 -16.13 -15.69 -15.08
CA GLY A 250 -16.36 -14.61 -16.04
C GLY A 250 -17.25 -13.50 -15.50
N THR A 251 -18.18 -13.85 -14.61
CA THR A 251 -19.14 -12.93 -13.96
C THR A 251 -18.67 -12.42 -12.59
N LEU A 252 -17.59 -12.98 -12.05
CA LEU A 252 -17.09 -12.65 -10.70
C LEU A 252 -16.82 -11.15 -10.49
N GLY A 253 -16.18 -10.49 -11.44
CA GLY A 253 -15.82 -9.07 -11.30
C GLY A 253 -17.04 -8.16 -11.09
N GLU A 254 -18.08 -8.33 -11.91
CA GLU A 254 -19.32 -7.55 -11.82
C GLU A 254 -20.07 -7.85 -10.51
N MET A 255 -20.24 -9.13 -10.20
CA MET A 255 -20.99 -9.57 -9.01
C MET A 255 -20.31 -9.14 -7.72
N ALA A 256 -18.98 -9.24 -7.64
CA ALA A 256 -18.20 -8.76 -6.50
C ALA A 256 -18.31 -7.24 -6.32
N SER A 257 -18.17 -6.46 -7.38
CA SER A 257 -18.31 -5.00 -7.30
C SER A 257 -19.71 -4.57 -6.86
N ARG A 258 -20.75 -5.26 -7.33
CA ARG A 258 -22.13 -5.04 -6.90
C ARG A 258 -22.32 -5.41 -5.43
N PHE A 259 -21.90 -6.61 -5.04
CA PHE A 259 -22.02 -7.12 -3.68
C PHE A 259 -21.36 -6.17 -2.67
N VAL A 260 -20.12 -5.75 -2.90
CA VAL A 260 -19.46 -4.80 -1.98
C VAL A 260 -20.20 -3.47 -1.93
N SER A 261 -20.74 -2.99 -3.05
CA SER A 261 -21.53 -1.74 -3.05
C SER A 261 -22.83 -1.84 -2.24
N GLU A 262 -23.40 -3.04 -2.11
CA GLU A 262 -24.59 -3.31 -1.29
C GLU A 262 -24.23 -3.51 0.20
N GLN A 263 -23.05 -4.06 0.49
CA GLN A 263 -22.64 -4.39 1.85
C GLN A 263 -21.82 -3.29 2.55
N PHE A 264 -21.02 -2.50 1.85
CA PHE A 264 -20.14 -1.49 2.44
C PHE A 264 -20.94 -0.28 2.92
N GLU A 265 -21.17 -0.16 4.23
CA GLU A 265 -22.05 0.86 4.83
C GLU A 265 -21.42 2.25 4.73
N HIS A 266 -20.09 2.34 4.85
CA HIS A 266 -19.33 3.59 4.76
C HIS A 266 -18.85 3.93 3.33
N ALA A 267 -19.49 3.36 2.30
CA ALA A 267 -19.07 3.59 0.91
C ALA A 267 -19.17 5.08 0.51
N GLY A 268 -18.02 5.67 0.14
CA GLY A 268 -17.93 7.09 -0.21
C GLY A 268 -17.80 8.02 0.99
N GLU A 269 -17.76 7.50 2.21
CA GLU A 269 -17.34 8.26 3.38
C GLU A 269 -15.82 8.42 3.36
N PRO A 270 -15.28 9.65 3.51
CA PRO A 270 -13.85 9.86 3.47
C PRO A 270 -13.08 9.14 4.58
N GLY A 271 -11.94 8.55 4.22
CA GLY A 271 -11.10 7.78 5.15
C GLY A 271 -11.52 6.33 5.37
N TRP A 272 -12.57 5.84 4.69
CA TRP A 272 -13.07 4.47 4.87
C TRP A 272 -12.73 3.53 3.73
N PHE A 273 -12.21 2.35 4.06
CA PHE A 273 -12.10 1.16 3.21
C PHE A 273 -12.97 0.01 3.74
N CYS A 274 -13.08 -1.06 2.97
CA CYS A 274 -13.84 -2.27 3.31
C CYS A 274 -13.02 -3.54 3.10
N LEU A 275 -13.09 -4.45 4.07
CA LEU A 275 -12.58 -5.82 3.98
C LEU A 275 -13.71 -6.82 4.24
N ILE A 276 -13.98 -7.69 3.28
CA ILE A 276 -15.00 -8.74 3.40
C ILE A 276 -14.37 -10.13 3.43
N ALA A 277 -14.66 -10.90 4.47
CA ALA A 277 -14.45 -12.34 4.50
C ALA A 277 -15.66 -13.07 3.91
N ALA A 278 -15.52 -13.51 2.64
CA ALA A 278 -16.52 -14.28 1.90
C ALA A 278 -16.17 -15.78 1.87
N LEU A 279 -17.10 -16.64 1.42
CA LEU A 279 -16.89 -18.09 1.34
C LEU A 279 -16.05 -18.47 0.10
N GLU A 280 -16.70 -18.69 -1.05
CA GLU A 280 -16.05 -19.03 -2.32
C GLU A 280 -16.40 -17.99 -3.41
N PRO A 281 -15.52 -17.77 -4.41
CA PRO A 281 -15.80 -16.82 -5.48
C PRO A 281 -16.87 -17.34 -6.43
N HIS A 282 -16.83 -18.60 -6.80
CA HIS A 282 -17.78 -19.25 -7.70
C HIS A 282 -17.69 -20.77 -7.50
N PRO A 283 -18.63 -21.57 -8.03
CA PRO A 283 -18.48 -23.03 -8.05
C PRO A 283 -17.16 -23.44 -8.71
N VAL A 284 -16.40 -24.30 -8.03
CA VAL A 284 -15.22 -24.97 -8.60
C VAL A 284 -15.58 -26.39 -9.00
N PRO A 285 -14.94 -26.98 -10.03
CA PRO A 285 -15.20 -28.37 -10.41
C PRO A 285 -14.97 -29.35 -9.27
N GLU A 286 -15.72 -30.46 -9.24
CA GLU A 286 -15.58 -31.52 -8.22
C GLU A 286 -14.15 -32.11 -8.17
N ILE A 287 -13.48 -32.17 -9.32
CA ILE A 287 -12.08 -32.58 -9.45
C ILE A 287 -11.28 -31.38 -10.00
N PRO A 288 -10.78 -30.48 -9.14
CA PRO A 288 -10.08 -29.28 -9.59
C PRO A 288 -8.77 -29.63 -10.29
N GLY A 289 -8.55 -29.03 -11.47
CA GLY A 289 -7.30 -29.16 -12.20
C GLY A 289 -7.01 -30.60 -12.63
N GLU A 290 -8.04 -31.31 -13.09
CA GLU A 290 -7.92 -32.64 -13.69
C GLU A 290 -6.76 -32.68 -14.72
N PRO A 291 -5.87 -33.68 -14.66
CA PRO A 291 -4.80 -33.83 -15.65
C PRO A 291 -5.38 -34.12 -17.04
N LEU A 292 -5.11 -33.24 -18.00
CA LEU A 292 -5.57 -33.39 -19.39
C LEU A 292 -4.49 -33.95 -20.31
N PHE A 293 -3.23 -33.60 -20.04
CA PHE A 293 -2.08 -34.06 -20.80
C PHE A 293 -0.82 -34.02 -19.94
N SER A 294 0.10 -34.96 -20.17
CA SER A 294 1.46 -34.93 -19.65
C SER A 294 2.41 -35.48 -20.72
N GLY A 295 3.44 -34.72 -21.07
CA GLY A 295 4.47 -35.15 -22.01
C GLY A 295 5.21 -33.99 -22.68
N SER A 296 6.07 -34.35 -23.65
CA SER A 296 6.89 -33.40 -24.39
C SER A 296 6.06 -32.56 -25.37
N VAL A 297 6.21 -31.24 -25.30
CA VAL A 297 5.59 -30.28 -26.23
C VAL A 297 6.67 -29.41 -26.89
N THR A 298 6.31 -28.77 -28.01
CA THR A 298 7.10 -27.69 -28.60
C THR A 298 6.40 -26.37 -28.35
N ILE A 299 7.14 -25.42 -27.78
CA ILE A 299 6.67 -24.04 -27.59
C ILE A 299 6.87 -23.29 -28.90
N LEU A 300 5.74 -22.82 -29.42
CA LEU A 300 5.63 -22.09 -30.68
C LEU A 300 5.26 -20.63 -30.35
N ASP A 301 5.54 -19.73 -31.28
CA ASP A 301 5.05 -18.35 -31.23
C ASP A 301 4.14 -18.03 -32.43
N GLY A 302 3.31 -17.02 -32.28
CA GLY A 302 2.42 -16.56 -33.34
C GLY A 302 1.79 -15.21 -33.02
N GLY A 303 1.06 -14.66 -33.99
CA GLY A 303 0.50 -13.30 -33.90
C GLY A 303 1.54 -12.21 -34.20
N GLU A 304 1.10 -10.95 -34.13
CA GLU A 304 1.93 -9.76 -34.41
C GLU A 304 1.66 -8.65 -33.38
N GLY A 305 2.67 -7.80 -33.15
CA GLY A 305 2.57 -6.68 -32.21
C GLY A 305 2.12 -7.09 -30.81
N GLU A 306 1.10 -6.42 -30.29
CA GLU A 306 0.52 -6.73 -28.96
C GLU A 306 -0.20 -8.08 -28.89
N ARG A 307 -0.57 -8.65 -30.04
CA ARG A 307 -1.17 -9.99 -30.13
C ARG A 307 -0.14 -11.09 -30.29
N ARG A 308 1.14 -10.76 -30.43
CA ARG A 308 2.20 -11.76 -30.45
C ARG A 308 2.28 -12.45 -29.09
N GLY A 309 2.31 -13.78 -29.10
CA GLY A 309 2.36 -14.60 -27.90
C GLY A 309 2.90 -16.00 -28.18
N GLU A 310 3.12 -16.76 -27.10
CA GLU A 310 3.57 -18.16 -27.17
C GLU A 310 2.41 -19.12 -26.91
N TYR A 311 2.44 -20.27 -27.56
CA TYR A 311 1.43 -21.32 -27.43
C TYR A 311 2.07 -22.71 -27.52
N VAL A 312 1.31 -23.73 -27.09
CA VAL A 312 1.63 -25.14 -27.31
C VAL A 312 0.46 -25.85 -27.97
N GLU A 313 0.73 -26.96 -28.65
CA GLU A 313 -0.31 -27.84 -29.19
C GLU A 313 -0.20 -29.21 -28.53
N ILE A 314 -1.32 -29.72 -28.01
CA ILE A 314 -1.41 -31.04 -27.38
C ILE A 314 -2.43 -31.92 -28.13
N PRO A 315 -2.24 -33.26 -28.17
CA PRO A 315 -3.22 -34.17 -28.77
C PRO A 315 -4.52 -34.20 -27.95
N GLY A 316 -5.67 -34.30 -28.62
CA GLY A 316 -7.00 -34.33 -27.99
C GLY A 316 -7.76 -33.01 -28.08
N ALA A 317 -9.03 -33.04 -27.65
CA ALA A 317 -9.94 -31.90 -27.66
C ALA A 317 -10.23 -31.44 -26.22
N TYR A 318 -9.59 -30.35 -25.81
CA TYR A 318 -9.62 -29.83 -24.44
C TYR A 318 -9.93 -28.32 -24.44
N PRO A 319 -11.15 -27.91 -24.81
CA PRO A 319 -11.54 -26.50 -24.88
C PRO A 319 -11.45 -25.78 -23.53
N ASP A 320 -11.49 -26.52 -22.42
CA ASP A 320 -11.49 -25.99 -21.05
C ASP A 320 -10.12 -26.08 -20.35
N ALA A 321 -9.06 -26.42 -21.10
CA ALA A 321 -7.70 -26.42 -20.56
C ALA A 321 -7.36 -25.04 -19.97
N SER A 322 -6.90 -25.03 -18.73
CA SER A 322 -6.80 -23.80 -17.93
C SER A 322 -5.37 -23.45 -17.55
N TYR A 323 -4.47 -24.43 -17.44
CA TYR A 323 -3.13 -24.20 -16.93
C TYR A 323 -2.10 -25.14 -17.59
N VAL A 324 -0.92 -24.61 -17.89
CA VAL A 324 0.22 -25.38 -18.42
C VAL A 324 1.42 -25.22 -17.50
N THR A 325 1.97 -26.32 -16.99
CA THR A 325 3.20 -26.34 -16.19
C THR A 325 4.33 -26.98 -16.98
N PHE A 326 5.38 -26.21 -17.27
CA PHE A 326 6.61 -26.69 -17.90
C PHE A 326 7.60 -27.19 -16.87
N ARG A 327 8.41 -28.20 -17.23
CA ARG A 327 9.53 -28.70 -16.42
C ARG A 327 10.78 -28.90 -17.27
N TRP A 328 11.90 -28.31 -16.84
CA TRP A 328 13.20 -28.42 -17.49
C TRP A 328 14.31 -28.26 -16.46
N GLU A 329 15.38 -29.05 -16.55
CA GLU A 329 16.60 -28.85 -15.76
C GLU A 329 16.39 -28.69 -14.23
N GLY A 330 15.37 -29.35 -13.68
CA GLY A 330 15.01 -29.23 -12.25
C GLY A 330 14.11 -28.04 -11.92
N TRP A 331 13.90 -27.12 -12.86
CA TRP A 331 12.97 -26.01 -12.78
C TRP A 331 11.56 -26.40 -13.17
N ARG A 332 10.59 -25.62 -12.69
CA ARG A 332 9.20 -25.65 -13.14
C ARG A 332 8.67 -24.23 -13.24
N MET A 333 7.80 -23.99 -14.20
CA MET A 333 7.08 -22.72 -14.33
C MET A 333 5.73 -22.97 -14.94
N SER A 334 4.71 -22.26 -14.47
CA SER A 334 3.34 -22.50 -14.92
C SER A 334 2.68 -21.24 -15.43
N PHE A 335 1.86 -21.37 -16.46
CA PHE A 335 1.17 -20.28 -17.13
C PHE A 335 -0.31 -20.59 -17.23
N SER A 336 -1.16 -19.59 -17.01
CA SER A 336 -2.58 -19.69 -17.33
C SER A 336 -2.77 -19.81 -18.84
N VAL A 337 -3.77 -20.57 -19.27
CA VAL A 337 -4.21 -20.61 -20.67
C VAL A 337 -5.08 -19.37 -20.92
N ALA A 338 -4.62 -18.46 -21.78
CA ALA A 338 -5.38 -17.29 -22.19
C ALA A 338 -6.53 -17.64 -23.14
N SER A 339 -6.31 -18.64 -24.01
CA SER A 339 -7.37 -19.21 -24.84
C SER A 339 -6.97 -20.62 -25.32
N ALA A 340 -7.96 -21.48 -25.48
CA ALA A 340 -7.82 -22.81 -26.05
C ALA A 340 -8.62 -22.91 -27.36
N ALA A 341 -8.01 -23.45 -28.41
CA ALA A 341 -8.66 -23.67 -29.70
C ALA A 341 -8.48 -25.13 -30.13
N VAL A 342 -9.58 -25.83 -30.39
CA VAL A 342 -9.56 -27.20 -30.92
C VAL A 342 -9.35 -27.13 -32.44
N LEU A 343 -8.38 -27.90 -32.92
CA LEU A 343 -8.04 -28.07 -34.33
C LEU A 343 -8.49 -29.47 -34.77
N ASP A 344 -9.13 -29.56 -35.92
CA ASP A 344 -9.66 -30.81 -36.46
C ASP A 344 -8.60 -31.67 -37.17
N ASP A 345 -8.88 -32.99 -37.23
CA ASP A 345 -8.24 -34.00 -38.10
C ASP A 345 -6.68 -34.06 -38.14
N PRO A 346 -6.02 -34.76 -37.20
CA PRO A 346 -6.55 -35.34 -35.96
C PRO A 346 -6.79 -34.27 -34.88
N PRO A 347 -7.69 -34.52 -33.90
CA PRO A 347 -8.02 -33.55 -32.87
C PRO A 347 -6.78 -33.16 -32.06
N ARG A 348 -6.47 -31.86 -32.05
CA ARG A 348 -5.42 -31.25 -31.23
C ARG A 348 -5.96 -29.98 -30.59
N THR A 349 -5.45 -29.62 -29.42
CA THR A 349 -5.81 -28.38 -28.76
C THR A 349 -4.61 -27.44 -28.75
N ARG A 350 -4.77 -26.27 -29.34
CA ARG A 350 -3.82 -25.16 -29.26
C ARG A 350 -4.11 -24.33 -28.02
N LEU A 351 -3.11 -24.16 -27.15
CA LEU A 351 -3.21 -23.44 -25.88
C LEU A 351 -2.34 -22.20 -25.93
N TRP A 352 -2.97 -21.04 -26.09
CA TRP A 352 -2.28 -19.75 -25.98
C TRP A 352 -2.00 -19.45 -24.51
N LEU A 353 -0.75 -19.11 -24.20
CA LEU A 353 -0.31 -18.87 -22.84
C LEU A 353 -0.49 -17.40 -22.48
N ALA A 354 -1.11 -17.16 -21.33
CA ALA A 354 -1.11 -15.82 -20.73
C ALA A 354 0.32 -15.54 -20.24
N PRO A 355 0.96 -14.44 -20.66
CA PRO A 355 2.27 -14.08 -20.12
C PRO A 355 2.19 -13.73 -18.64
N HIS A 356 3.30 -13.87 -17.94
CA HIS A 356 3.48 -13.25 -16.63
C HIS A 356 3.83 -11.78 -16.84
N ASP A 357 2.90 -10.89 -16.51
CA ASP A 357 3.15 -9.46 -16.52
C ASP A 357 3.73 -8.99 -15.19
N ILE A 358 4.63 -8.01 -15.26
CA ILE A 358 5.27 -7.37 -14.12
C ILE A 358 5.12 -5.86 -14.25
N GLN A 359 4.72 -5.20 -13.18
CA GLN A 359 4.67 -3.75 -13.05
C GLN A 359 5.80 -3.31 -12.12
N ASN A 360 7.02 -3.19 -12.64
CA ASN A 360 8.21 -2.89 -11.84
C ASN A 360 8.56 -1.38 -11.79
N GLN A 361 7.94 -0.57 -12.65
CA GLN A 361 8.19 0.87 -12.76
C GLN A 361 6.95 1.73 -12.50
N PHE A 362 6.00 1.21 -11.72
CA PHE A 362 4.82 1.98 -11.32
C PHE A 362 5.18 3.15 -10.42
N THR A 363 4.28 4.12 -10.39
CA THR A 363 4.32 5.30 -9.52
C THR A 363 2.95 5.51 -8.87
N ALA A 364 2.91 6.32 -7.82
CA ALA A 364 1.68 6.82 -7.23
C ALA A 364 0.82 7.52 -8.29
N GLY A 365 -0.46 7.16 -8.34
CA GLY A 365 -1.38 7.62 -9.37
C GLY A 365 -2.69 8.14 -8.81
N ASP A 366 -3.65 8.36 -9.72
CA ASP A 366 -5.03 8.77 -9.43
C ASP A 366 -5.93 7.60 -8.98
N GLY A 367 -5.35 6.45 -8.66
CA GLY A 367 -6.06 5.21 -8.34
C GLY A 367 -6.66 4.48 -9.54
N SER A 368 -6.47 4.97 -10.77
CA SER A 368 -6.95 4.28 -11.98
C SER A 368 -6.10 3.06 -12.33
N LEU A 369 -6.74 2.03 -12.89
CA LEU A 369 -6.03 0.87 -13.44
C LEU A 369 -5.20 1.23 -14.67
N ALA A 370 -5.58 2.27 -15.41
CA ALA A 370 -4.82 2.74 -16.56
C ALA A 370 -3.43 3.23 -16.14
N HIS A 371 -3.35 4.02 -15.07
CA HIS A 371 -2.09 4.47 -14.48
C HIS A 371 -1.31 3.33 -13.84
N ALA A 372 -1.95 2.57 -12.94
CA ALA A 372 -1.29 1.51 -12.19
C ALA A 372 -0.63 0.45 -13.10
N TYR A 373 -1.24 0.17 -14.25
CA TYR A 373 -0.76 -0.80 -15.22
C TYR A 373 -0.25 -0.15 -16.51
N GLU A 374 0.20 1.10 -16.48
CA GLU A 374 0.74 1.78 -17.67
C GLU A 374 2.01 1.09 -18.16
N ARG A 375 2.94 0.81 -17.23
CA ARG A 375 4.25 0.19 -17.52
C ARG A 375 4.21 -1.31 -17.20
N ARG A 376 4.21 -2.14 -18.24
CA ARG A 376 4.20 -3.61 -18.10
C ARG A 376 5.34 -4.25 -18.85
N LEU A 377 6.01 -5.16 -18.17
CA LEU A 377 6.94 -6.11 -18.75
C LEU A 377 6.27 -7.47 -18.79
N PHE A 378 6.22 -8.12 -19.95
CA PHE A 378 5.60 -9.43 -20.09
C PHE A 378 6.67 -10.50 -20.28
N PHE A 379 6.60 -11.57 -19.51
CA PHE A 379 7.46 -12.74 -19.66
C PHE A 379 6.64 -13.93 -20.15
N PHE A 380 7.07 -14.48 -21.27
CA PHE A 380 6.61 -15.72 -21.85
C PHE A 380 7.62 -16.83 -21.53
N PRO A 381 7.29 -18.11 -21.78
CA PRO A 381 8.24 -19.19 -21.60
C PRO A 381 9.64 -18.94 -22.21
N ARG A 382 9.73 -18.42 -23.44
CA ARG A 382 11.01 -18.28 -24.16
C ARG A 382 11.37 -16.84 -24.50
N ALA A 383 10.40 -15.95 -24.58
CA ALA A 383 10.61 -14.54 -24.87
C ALA A 383 10.04 -13.63 -23.78
N ARG A 384 10.38 -12.35 -23.85
CA ARG A 384 9.76 -11.27 -23.09
C ARG A 384 9.32 -10.17 -24.03
N ARG A 385 8.35 -9.37 -23.58
CA ARG A 385 7.87 -8.19 -24.29
C ARG A 385 7.96 -6.94 -23.41
N ARG A 386 8.70 -5.95 -23.89
CA ARG A 386 8.92 -4.65 -23.25
C ARG A 386 8.65 -3.54 -24.26
N ASP A 387 7.74 -2.61 -23.95
CA ASP A 387 7.38 -1.49 -24.84
C ASP A 387 7.08 -1.92 -26.29
N GLY A 388 6.44 -3.08 -26.45
CA GLY A 388 6.11 -3.68 -27.74
C GLY A 388 7.24 -4.47 -28.42
N ALA A 389 8.50 -4.34 -27.97
CA ALA A 389 9.62 -5.15 -28.46
C ALA A 389 9.54 -6.58 -27.95
N TRP A 390 9.78 -7.57 -28.84
CA TRP A 390 9.80 -8.99 -28.52
C TRP A 390 11.24 -9.50 -28.48
N GLU A 391 11.75 -9.82 -27.30
CA GLU A 391 13.17 -10.08 -27.05
C GLU A 391 13.33 -11.42 -26.31
N PRO A 392 14.39 -12.21 -26.58
CA PRO A 392 14.83 -13.26 -25.67
C PRO A 392 15.73 -12.69 -24.54
N PRO A 393 15.89 -13.41 -23.42
CA PRO A 393 15.09 -14.56 -22.99
C PRO A 393 13.81 -14.14 -22.25
N GLY A 394 12.82 -15.03 -22.26
CA GLY A 394 11.73 -15.07 -21.27
C GLY A 394 12.19 -15.79 -20.01
N TYR A 395 11.45 -16.81 -19.59
CA TYR A 395 11.88 -17.73 -18.51
C TYR A 395 13.04 -18.66 -18.89
N GLY A 396 13.53 -18.59 -20.14
CA GLY A 396 14.61 -19.44 -20.64
C GLY A 396 14.17 -20.89 -20.87
N ILE A 397 12.87 -21.14 -21.03
CA ILE A 397 12.36 -22.50 -21.26
C ILE A 397 12.87 -23.02 -22.62
N PRO A 398 13.38 -24.25 -22.70
CA PRO A 398 13.77 -24.84 -23.98
C PRO A 398 12.60 -24.92 -24.96
N ALA A 399 12.90 -24.83 -26.26
CA ALA A 399 11.88 -24.92 -27.32
C ALA A 399 11.04 -26.20 -27.23
N ARG A 400 11.68 -27.31 -26.83
CA ARG A 400 11.04 -28.60 -26.57
C ARG A 400 11.21 -28.93 -25.10
N VAL A 401 10.10 -29.16 -24.40
CA VAL A 401 10.07 -29.26 -22.94
C VAL A 401 8.95 -30.20 -22.48
N GLU A 402 9.09 -30.78 -21.29
CA GLU A 402 8.01 -31.54 -20.66
C GLU A 402 6.95 -30.59 -20.11
N ALA A 403 5.68 -30.88 -20.38
CA ALA A 403 4.56 -30.08 -19.93
C ALA A 403 3.45 -30.95 -19.33
N ASP A 404 2.84 -30.46 -18.25
CA ASP A 404 1.55 -30.93 -17.76
C ASP A 404 0.48 -29.88 -18.07
N VAL A 405 -0.66 -30.32 -18.60
CA VAL A 405 -1.82 -29.47 -18.82
C VAL A 405 -2.95 -29.91 -17.90
N ARG A 406 -3.58 -28.94 -17.24
CA ARG A 406 -4.68 -29.17 -16.30
C ARG A 406 -5.95 -28.43 -16.71
N GLY A 407 -7.09 -29.02 -16.38
CA GLY A 407 -8.42 -28.46 -16.60
C GLY A 407 -8.81 -27.37 -15.61
N PRO A 408 -10.09 -26.95 -15.61
CA PRO A 408 -10.61 -25.88 -14.76
C PRO A 408 -10.42 -26.13 -13.27
N GLY A 409 -10.36 -25.06 -12.48
CA GLY A 409 -10.08 -25.13 -11.04
C GLY A 409 -8.62 -25.45 -10.70
N ALA A 410 -7.72 -25.57 -11.70
CA ALA A 410 -6.28 -25.70 -11.46
C ALA A 410 -5.69 -24.50 -10.69
N SER A 411 -6.28 -23.32 -10.83
CA SER A 411 -6.09 -22.13 -10.00
C SER A 411 -7.39 -21.32 -10.02
N TYR A 412 -7.64 -20.56 -8.95
CA TYR A 412 -8.72 -19.59 -8.87
C TYR A 412 -8.35 -18.53 -7.84
N THR A 413 -9.09 -17.42 -7.82
CA THR A 413 -8.71 -16.25 -7.00
C THR A 413 -9.00 -16.50 -5.52
N SER A 414 -8.08 -16.08 -4.66
CA SER A 414 -8.16 -16.24 -3.21
C SER A 414 -8.51 -14.95 -2.48
N GLY A 415 -8.28 -13.82 -3.14
CA GLY A 415 -8.80 -12.50 -2.80
C GLY A 415 -9.06 -11.72 -4.08
N MET A 416 -9.67 -10.56 -3.94
CA MET A 416 -9.75 -9.57 -5.02
C MET A 416 -10.03 -8.19 -4.44
N SER A 417 -9.68 -7.17 -5.22
CA SER A 417 -10.01 -5.77 -4.94
C SER A 417 -11.01 -5.26 -5.98
N PRO A 418 -12.34 -5.35 -5.72
CA PRO A 418 -13.35 -4.97 -6.69
C PRO A 418 -13.21 -3.51 -7.11
N THR A 419 -13.24 -3.29 -8.42
CA THR A 419 -13.06 -1.96 -9.02
C THR A 419 -14.41 -1.29 -9.27
N ILE A 420 -14.38 0.04 -9.46
CA ILE A 420 -15.54 0.81 -9.92
C ILE A 420 -15.22 1.45 -11.26
N ASP A 421 -16.19 1.39 -12.16
CA ASP A 421 -16.16 2.13 -13.42
C ASP A 421 -16.78 3.52 -13.22
N ILE A 422 -16.05 4.56 -13.65
CA ILE A 422 -16.49 5.96 -13.67
C ILE A 422 -16.25 6.49 -15.09
N GLY A 423 -17.31 6.51 -15.89
CA GLY A 423 -17.18 6.75 -17.32
C GLY A 423 -16.35 5.65 -17.98
N PRO A 424 -15.34 5.98 -18.83
CA PRO A 424 -14.51 4.99 -19.49
C PRO A 424 -13.37 4.45 -18.61
N ALA A 425 -13.16 5.03 -17.42
CA ALA A 425 -12.04 4.70 -16.54
C ALA A 425 -12.47 3.77 -15.40
N ARG A 426 -11.56 2.89 -15.01
CA ARG A 426 -11.73 1.90 -13.93
C ARG A 426 -10.76 2.21 -12.81
N TYR A 427 -11.26 2.20 -11.58
CA TYR A 427 -10.50 2.61 -10.40
C TYR A 427 -10.48 1.53 -9.33
N PHE A 428 -9.35 1.42 -8.63
CA PHE A 428 -9.32 0.82 -7.30
C PHE A 428 -10.14 1.72 -6.36
N ALA A 429 -10.91 1.11 -5.46
CA ALA A 429 -11.98 1.83 -4.77
C ALA A 429 -12.06 1.54 -3.27
N GLY A 430 -10.95 1.20 -2.61
CA GLY A 430 -10.97 0.97 -1.16
C GLY A 430 -11.71 -0.31 -0.76
N ARG A 431 -11.78 -1.31 -1.65
CA ARG A 431 -12.65 -2.49 -1.50
C ARG A 431 -11.82 -3.76 -1.61
N THR A 432 -11.99 -4.66 -0.66
CA THR A 432 -11.28 -5.94 -0.63
C THR A 432 -12.23 -7.07 -0.24
N ILE A 433 -12.15 -8.18 -0.97
CA ILE A 433 -12.80 -9.46 -0.61
C ILE A 433 -11.72 -10.52 -0.46
N LEU A 434 -11.78 -11.31 0.60
CA LEU A 434 -11.03 -12.54 0.78
C LEU A 434 -11.98 -13.74 0.74
N PHE A 435 -11.63 -14.76 -0.03
CA PHE A 435 -12.37 -16.02 -0.11
C PHE A 435 -11.81 -17.03 0.90
N THR A 436 -12.45 -17.11 2.05
CA THR A 436 -11.98 -17.86 3.22
C THR A 436 -12.10 -19.37 3.07
N HIS A 437 -12.99 -19.85 2.20
CA HIS A 437 -13.11 -21.28 1.87
C HIS A 437 -12.19 -21.71 0.73
N HIS A 438 -11.31 -20.81 0.26
CA HIS A 438 -10.32 -21.14 -0.76
C HIS A 438 -9.41 -22.30 -0.32
N ARG A 439 -9.25 -23.29 -1.20
CA ARG A 439 -8.56 -24.56 -0.91
C ARG A 439 -7.13 -24.45 -0.37
N ALA A 440 -6.45 -23.32 -0.61
CA ALA A 440 -5.10 -23.10 -0.11
C ALA A 440 -5.04 -23.08 1.43
N TRP A 441 -6.16 -22.77 2.09
CA TRP A 441 -6.25 -22.66 3.54
C TRP A 441 -7.56 -23.18 4.14
N TRP A 442 -8.47 -23.74 3.34
CA TRP A 442 -9.69 -24.39 3.83
C TRP A 442 -9.69 -25.90 3.54
N ASP A 443 -10.10 -26.67 4.53
CA ASP A 443 -10.32 -28.12 4.47
C ASP A 443 -11.83 -28.38 4.33
N PRO A 444 -12.34 -28.67 3.11
CA PRO A 444 -13.76 -28.88 2.90
C PRO A 444 -14.28 -30.16 3.56
N GLU A 445 -13.47 -31.22 3.66
CA GLU A 445 -13.87 -32.48 4.29
C GLU A 445 -14.05 -32.30 5.80
N GLY A 446 -13.15 -31.56 6.42
CA GLY A 446 -13.21 -31.23 7.85
C GLY A 446 -14.05 -30.00 8.19
N ALA A 447 -14.58 -29.28 7.20
CA ALA A 447 -15.25 -27.99 7.32
C ALA A 447 -14.51 -27.02 8.26
N ARG A 448 -13.20 -26.87 8.06
CA ARG A 448 -12.32 -26.10 8.96
C ARG A 448 -11.15 -25.44 8.24
N PRO A 449 -10.54 -24.40 8.84
CA PRO A 449 -9.28 -23.86 8.35
C PRO A 449 -8.16 -24.91 8.41
N ARG A 450 -7.28 -24.90 7.39
CA ARG A 450 -6.03 -25.67 7.37
C ARG A 450 -5.01 -25.02 8.30
N ARG A 451 -3.99 -25.79 8.69
CA ARG A 451 -2.82 -25.25 9.39
C ARG A 451 -2.17 -24.15 8.55
N GLY A 452 -1.89 -23.00 9.17
CA GLY A 452 -1.31 -21.83 8.51
C GLY A 452 -2.33 -20.89 7.87
N TYR A 453 -3.63 -21.06 8.15
CA TYR A 453 -4.70 -20.19 7.65
C TYR A 453 -4.43 -18.71 7.94
N GLU A 454 -4.07 -18.36 9.17
CA GLU A 454 -3.81 -16.97 9.56
C GLU A 454 -2.67 -16.36 8.71
N GLN A 455 -1.52 -17.01 8.66
CA GLN A 455 -0.39 -16.52 7.86
C GLN A 455 -0.74 -16.40 6.35
N ALA A 456 -1.45 -17.38 5.79
CA ALA A 456 -1.79 -17.39 4.38
C ALA A 456 -2.83 -16.32 4.01
N THR A 457 -3.81 -16.09 4.90
CA THR A 457 -4.81 -15.03 4.69
C THR A 457 -4.26 -13.65 4.97
N LEU A 458 -3.37 -13.49 5.96
CA LEU A 458 -2.67 -12.22 6.23
C LEU A 458 -1.95 -11.72 4.99
N HIS A 459 -1.19 -12.58 4.31
CA HIS A 459 -0.58 -12.25 3.02
C HIS A 459 -1.59 -11.67 2.02
N THR A 460 -2.74 -12.34 1.84
CA THR A 460 -3.79 -11.89 0.91
C THR A 460 -4.46 -10.60 1.39
N ILE A 461 -4.63 -10.38 2.70
CA ILE A 461 -5.15 -9.11 3.24
C ILE A 461 -4.21 -7.96 2.85
N VAL A 462 -2.91 -8.10 3.12
CA VAL A 462 -1.94 -7.05 2.79
C VAL A 462 -1.90 -6.81 1.28
N HIS A 463 -1.84 -7.89 0.47
CA HIS A 463 -1.86 -7.82 -0.99
C HIS A 463 -3.06 -7.00 -1.52
N GLU A 464 -4.27 -7.36 -1.10
CA GLU A 464 -5.47 -6.73 -1.61
C GLU A 464 -5.70 -5.33 -1.02
N LEU A 465 -5.28 -5.07 0.22
CA LEU A 465 -5.34 -3.72 0.77
C LEU A 465 -4.35 -2.78 0.06
N THR A 466 -3.17 -3.25 -0.33
CA THR A 466 -2.25 -2.46 -1.16
C THR A 466 -2.86 -2.09 -2.52
N HIS A 467 -3.63 -3.00 -3.13
CA HIS A 467 -4.46 -2.67 -4.30
C HIS A 467 -5.50 -1.59 -3.99
N ALA A 468 -6.11 -1.61 -2.80
CA ALA A 468 -7.08 -0.61 -2.38
C ALA A 468 -6.51 0.83 -2.36
N PHE A 469 -5.19 0.99 -2.18
CA PHE A 469 -4.45 2.26 -2.31
C PHE A 469 -4.15 2.67 -3.77
N GLY A 470 -4.53 1.86 -4.76
CA GLY A 470 -4.29 2.16 -6.18
C GLY A 470 -3.00 1.59 -6.74
N MET A 471 -2.32 0.70 -6.01
CA MET A 471 -1.06 0.10 -6.46
C MET A 471 -1.31 -1.14 -7.35
N PRO A 472 -0.45 -1.42 -8.35
CA PRO A 472 -0.52 -2.65 -9.13
C PRO A 472 0.07 -3.86 -8.39
N HIS A 473 -0.21 -5.05 -8.91
CA HIS A 473 0.42 -6.29 -8.46
C HIS A 473 1.74 -6.56 -9.20
N LYS A 474 2.33 -7.73 -8.91
CA LYS A 474 3.45 -8.34 -9.62
C LYS A 474 4.59 -7.36 -9.88
N CYS A 475 5.12 -6.74 -8.83
CA CYS A 475 6.22 -5.79 -9.00
C CYS A 475 7.55 -6.44 -9.40
N GLY A 476 7.68 -7.75 -9.23
CA GLY A 476 8.90 -8.50 -9.56
C GLY A 476 10.01 -8.30 -8.53
N TYR A 477 9.72 -7.78 -7.35
CA TYR A 477 10.73 -7.42 -6.36
C TYR A 477 10.70 -8.24 -5.06
N PHE A 478 11.87 -8.33 -4.42
CA PHE A 478 11.98 -8.72 -3.01
C PHE A 478 11.32 -7.69 -2.10
N ASP A 479 10.90 -8.09 -0.91
CA ASP A 479 10.42 -7.12 0.08
C ASP A 479 11.55 -6.16 0.52
N TYR A 480 11.18 -5.15 1.29
CA TYR A 480 12.12 -4.13 1.76
C TYR A 480 13.11 -4.64 2.81
N ARG A 481 12.90 -5.84 3.39
CA ARG A 481 13.59 -6.26 4.61
C ARG A 481 14.98 -6.84 4.34
N THR A 482 15.85 -6.72 5.33
CA THR A 482 17.15 -7.40 5.38
C THR A 482 17.19 -8.52 6.42
N PRO A 483 17.72 -9.73 6.08
CA PRO A 483 18.13 -10.16 4.74
C PRO A 483 16.92 -10.40 3.81
N ARG A 484 17.11 -10.27 2.48
CA ARG A 484 16.09 -10.58 1.47
C ARG A 484 15.77 -12.07 1.41
N GLN A 485 14.86 -12.50 2.27
CA GLN A 485 14.40 -13.89 2.34
C GLN A 485 13.05 -14.09 1.64
N THR A 486 12.26 -13.03 1.54
CA THR A 486 10.90 -13.06 1.03
C THR A 486 10.66 -12.01 -0.04
N THR A 487 9.69 -12.29 -0.92
CA THR A 487 9.26 -11.41 -1.99
C THR A 487 8.15 -10.49 -1.51
N CYS A 488 8.03 -9.35 -2.19
CA CYS A 488 6.94 -8.42 -1.96
C CYS A 488 5.59 -9.16 -1.95
N CYS A 489 4.70 -8.83 -1.02
CA CYS A 489 3.38 -9.42 -0.95
C CYS A 489 2.59 -9.24 -2.26
N MET A 490 2.91 -8.21 -3.05
CA MET A 490 2.29 -7.95 -4.34
C MET A 490 2.73 -8.93 -5.44
N ASN A 491 3.76 -9.74 -5.23
CA ASN A 491 4.16 -10.77 -6.19
C ASN A 491 3.36 -12.05 -6.08
N TYR A 492 3.13 -12.67 -7.24
CA TYR A 492 2.47 -13.97 -7.29
C TYR A 492 3.45 -15.08 -6.97
N ARG A 493 2.99 -16.06 -6.16
CA ARG A 493 3.80 -17.17 -5.67
C ARG A 493 4.52 -17.96 -6.77
N SER A 494 3.96 -18.03 -7.97
CA SER A 494 4.52 -18.78 -9.08
C SER A 494 5.54 -18.00 -9.92
N HIS A 495 5.78 -16.72 -9.67
CA HIS A 495 6.61 -15.89 -10.54
C HIS A 495 8.03 -15.75 -10.00
N TRP A 496 8.99 -15.64 -10.91
CA TRP A 496 10.36 -15.23 -10.58
C TRP A 496 10.44 -13.70 -10.43
N MET A 497 11.34 -13.26 -9.56
CA MET A 497 11.69 -11.86 -9.36
C MET A 497 12.52 -11.33 -10.52
N VAL A 498 12.68 -10.01 -10.61
CA VAL A 498 13.57 -9.34 -11.55
C VAL A 498 14.69 -8.62 -10.84
N ASP A 499 15.84 -8.50 -11.51
CA ASP A 499 16.95 -7.65 -11.08
C ASP A 499 16.79 -6.19 -11.58
N ALA A 500 17.81 -5.36 -11.34
CA ALA A 500 17.86 -3.97 -11.76
C ALA A 500 17.80 -3.80 -13.29
N ASP A 501 18.31 -4.78 -14.05
CA ASP A 501 18.28 -4.83 -15.51
C ASP A 501 16.99 -5.46 -16.07
N GLN A 502 16.00 -5.70 -15.18
CA GLN A 502 14.72 -6.31 -15.49
C GLN A 502 14.85 -7.74 -16.06
N GLN A 503 15.87 -8.48 -15.65
CA GLN A 503 16.05 -9.91 -15.96
C GLN A 503 15.47 -10.77 -14.85
N LEU A 504 14.87 -11.90 -15.20
CA LEU A 504 14.34 -12.82 -14.20
C LEU A 504 15.47 -13.47 -13.39
N ILE A 505 15.24 -13.64 -12.09
CA ILE A 505 16.12 -14.31 -11.14
C ILE A 505 15.58 -15.73 -10.89
N PRO A 506 16.19 -16.78 -11.48
CA PRO A 506 15.68 -18.14 -11.37
C PRO A 506 15.57 -18.65 -9.92
N GLY A 507 14.50 -19.42 -9.65
CA GLY A 507 14.31 -20.10 -8.37
C GLY A 507 13.80 -19.23 -7.23
N THR A 508 13.30 -18.04 -7.54
CA THR A 508 12.69 -17.13 -6.57
C THR A 508 11.18 -17.33 -6.40
N ASP A 509 10.59 -18.30 -7.11
CA ASP A 509 9.20 -18.70 -6.91
C ASP A 509 8.99 -19.31 -5.52
N GLY A 510 7.82 -19.08 -4.93
CA GLY A 510 7.44 -19.63 -3.63
C GLY A 510 7.94 -18.84 -2.41
N LEU A 511 8.81 -17.84 -2.58
CA LEU A 511 9.39 -17.02 -1.51
C LEU A 511 8.45 -15.91 -1.01
N VAL A 512 7.14 -16.07 -1.09
CA VAL A 512 6.19 -14.97 -0.85
C VAL A 512 6.17 -14.52 0.61
N GLY A 513 6.34 -13.22 0.85
CA GLY A 513 6.24 -12.57 2.16
C GLY A 513 4.94 -11.79 2.37
N ASN A 514 4.83 -11.15 3.54
CA ASN A 514 3.70 -10.28 3.90
C ASN A 514 4.01 -8.80 3.72
N ASP A 515 5.27 -8.44 3.44
CA ASP A 515 5.73 -7.06 3.39
C ASP A 515 5.85 -6.54 1.96
N LEU A 516 5.90 -5.22 1.83
CA LEU A 516 6.03 -4.49 0.57
C LEU A 516 7.49 -4.45 0.10
N CYS A 517 7.74 -4.29 -1.20
CA CYS A 517 9.07 -3.88 -1.67
C CYS A 517 9.29 -2.38 -1.45
N GLY A 518 10.54 -1.91 -1.50
CA GLY A 518 10.85 -0.49 -1.34
C GLY A 518 10.11 0.42 -2.33
N ARG A 519 9.88 -0.03 -3.57
CA ARG A 519 9.05 0.74 -4.52
C ARG A 519 7.58 0.84 -4.10
N HIS A 520 6.97 -0.26 -3.63
CA HIS A 520 5.62 -0.20 -3.08
C HIS A 520 5.56 0.68 -1.83
N VAL A 521 6.62 0.69 -1.02
CA VAL A 521 6.71 1.58 0.14
C VAL A 521 6.70 3.05 -0.30
N LYS A 522 7.67 3.46 -1.13
CA LYS A 522 7.78 4.83 -1.67
C LYS A 522 6.49 5.30 -2.33
N GLU A 523 5.97 4.50 -3.25
CA GLU A 523 4.83 4.94 -4.05
C GLU A 523 3.52 4.91 -3.24
N THR A 524 3.36 4.04 -2.25
CA THR A 524 2.21 4.11 -1.33
C THR A 524 2.28 5.36 -0.45
N ARG A 525 3.47 5.74 0.03
CA ARG A 525 3.70 7.01 0.78
C ARG A 525 3.23 8.23 -0.01
N ARG A 526 3.38 8.23 -1.33
CA ARG A 526 3.01 9.32 -2.25
C ARG A 526 1.53 9.35 -2.68
N VAL A 527 0.73 8.33 -2.35
CA VAL A 527 -0.68 8.25 -2.81
C VAL A 527 -1.55 9.36 -2.22
N ARG A 528 -2.24 10.11 -3.09
CA ARG A 528 -3.25 11.09 -2.70
C ARG A 528 -4.65 10.50 -2.83
N LEU A 529 -5.14 9.86 -1.77
CA LEU A 529 -6.41 9.13 -1.80
C LEU A 529 -7.60 10.04 -2.09
N GLU A 530 -7.57 11.28 -1.62
CA GLU A 530 -8.57 12.31 -1.92
C GLU A 530 -8.65 12.74 -3.40
N ASN A 531 -7.72 12.26 -4.23
CA ASN A 531 -7.74 12.42 -5.68
C ASN A 531 -8.22 11.16 -6.41
N ASN A 532 -8.35 10.02 -5.72
CA ASN A 532 -8.89 8.80 -6.29
C ASN A 532 -10.41 8.90 -6.44
N ARG A 533 -10.85 9.13 -7.68
CA ARG A 533 -12.27 9.26 -8.03
C ARG A 533 -13.07 7.98 -7.74
N GLY A 534 -12.42 6.82 -7.77
CA GLY A 534 -13.00 5.52 -7.44
C GLY A 534 -13.53 5.42 -6.02
N LEU A 535 -12.91 6.12 -5.06
CA LEU A 535 -13.34 6.12 -3.66
C LEU A 535 -14.66 6.88 -3.46
N ARG A 536 -14.97 7.84 -4.34
CA ARG A 536 -16.18 8.69 -4.27
C ARG A 536 -16.34 9.42 -2.93
N TRP A 537 -15.23 9.72 -2.25
CA TRP A 537 -15.20 10.54 -1.05
C TRP A 537 -15.84 11.91 -1.34
N ARG A 538 -16.81 12.30 -0.51
CA ARG A 538 -17.64 13.50 -0.68
C ARG A 538 -17.22 14.64 0.22
#